data_AF-A0A3D0TRT4-F1
#
_entry.id   AF-A0A3D0TRT4-F1
#
_cell.length_a   1.000
_cell.length_b   1.000
_cell.length_c   1.000
_cell.angle_alpha   90.00
_cell.angle_beta   90.00
_cell.angle_gamma   90.00
#
_symmetry.space_group_name_H-M   'P 1'
#
loop_
_entity.id
_entity.type
_entity.pdbx_description
1 polymer ?
#
loop_
_entity_poly.entity_id
_entity_poly.type
_entity_poly.pdbx_seq_one_letter_code
_entity_poly.pdbx_strand_id
1 'polypeptide(L)'
;MRLNLKATNVTLTDDIRSYLEKRLATLDKLIDVEDPLVLIDVELGRTTKHHQSGDIFFAEINIHRGKEAFRAVSNRSDLNSAIDDMHDEIAGELFSWKGRKKSFSRRGAQIAKAILKGSFDGLAYVSRPARAGWRYVKKLRFWRKQP
;
A
#
# COMPACT_ATOMS: atom_id res chain seq x y z
N MET A 1 -16.95 -8.45 -2.53
CA MET A 1 -15.93 -9.18 -1.73
C MET A 1 -16.29 -10.65 -1.57
N ARG A 2 -15.32 -11.56 -1.72
CA ARG A 2 -15.41 -12.97 -1.27
C ARG A 2 -14.28 -13.26 -0.28
N LEU A 3 -14.62 -13.82 0.88
CA LEU A 3 -13.66 -14.20 1.92
C LEU A 3 -13.54 -15.73 1.97
N ASN A 4 -12.32 -16.25 1.78
CA ASN A 4 -11.98 -17.65 1.98
C ASN A 4 -11.10 -17.76 3.22
N LEU A 5 -11.55 -18.52 4.22
CA LEU A 5 -10.79 -18.75 5.45
C LEU A 5 -10.30 -20.19 5.50
N LYS A 6 -9.00 -20.37 5.72
CA LYS A 6 -8.35 -21.67 5.92
C LYS A 6 -7.71 -21.71 7.31
N ALA A 7 -7.81 -22.87 7.95
CA ALA A 7 -7.20 -23.13 9.25
C ALA A 7 -6.23 -24.32 9.13
N THR A 8 -4.97 -24.12 9.52
CA THR A 8 -3.89 -25.11 9.38
C THR A 8 -3.35 -25.48 10.77
N ASN A 9 -3.63 -26.71 11.22
CA ASN A 9 -3.21 -27.24 12.54
C ASN A 9 -3.68 -26.39 13.74
N VAL A 10 -4.80 -25.68 13.60
CA VAL A 10 -5.45 -24.90 14.65
C VAL A 10 -6.94 -25.13 14.63
N THR A 11 -7.56 -25.13 15.82
CA THR A 11 -9.02 -25.17 15.95
C THR A 11 -9.56 -23.77 15.76
N LEU A 12 -10.34 -23.56 14.70
CA LEU A 12 -11.04 -22.31 14.50
C LEU A 12 -12.28 -22.26 15.40
N THR A 13 -12.21 -21.48 16.49
CA THR A 13 -13.36 -21.22 17.35
C THR A 13 -14.18 -20.04 16.81
N ASP A 14 -15.45 -19.95 17.19
CA ASP A 14 -16.33 -18.84 16.80
C ASP A 14 -15.80 -17.48 17.28
N ASP A 15 -15.13 -17.44 18.43
CA ASP A 15 -14.49 -16.23 18.96
C ASP A 15 -13.38 -15.72 18.03
N ILE A 16 -12.51 -16.62 17.56
CA ILE A 16 -11.42 -16.27 16.64
C ILE A 16 -11.98 -15.82 15.29
N ARG A 17 -13.04 -16.48 14.81
CA ARG A 17 -13.71 -16.09 13.57
C ARG A 17 -14.32 -14.69 13.68
N SER A 18 -15.08 -14.43 14.76
CA SER A 18 -15.67 -13.11 15.01
C SER A 18 -14.59 -12.03 15.15
N TYR A 19 -13.46 -12.36 15.79
CA TYR A 19 -12.33 -11.46 15.93
C TYR A 19 -11.71 -11.10 14.58
N LEU A 20 -11.42 -12.11 13.75
CA LEU A 20 -10.91 -11.91 12.40
C LEU A 20 -11.88 -11.06 11.55
N GLU A 21 -13.17 -11.38 11.56
CA GLU A 21 -14.18 -10.63 10.80
C GLU A 21 -14.23 -9.15 11.22
N LYS A 22 -14.16 -8.85 12.53
CA LYS A 22 -14.07 -7.47 13.04
C LYS A 22 -12.82 -6.74 12.55
N ARG A 23 -11.68 -7.42 12.49
CA ARG A 23 -10.43 -6.85 11.97
C ARG A 23 -10.49 -6.64 10.47
N LEU A 24 -11.07 -7.55 9.70
CA LEU A 24 -11.21 -7.39 8.26
C LEU A 24 -12.19 -6.26 7.88
N ALA A 25 -13.23 -6.03 8.69
CA ALA A 25 -14.23 -4.97 8.46
C ALA A 25 -13.63 -3.54 8.49
N THR A 26 -12.43 -3.33 9.04
CA THR A 26 -11.75 -2.04 8.97
C THR A 26 -11.12 -1.80 7.58
N LEU A 27 -10.71 -2.89 6.91
CA LEU A 27 -10.09 -2.86 5.57
C LEU A 27 -11.11 -2.51 4.49
N ASP A 28 -12.39 -2.69 4.75
CA ASP A 28 -13.51 -2.30 3.89
C ASP A 28 -13.48 -0.82 3.48
N LYS A 29 -12.89 0.07 4.30
CA LYS A 29 -12.74 1.49 3.93
C LYS A 29 -11.61 1.74 2.93
N LEU A 30 -10.67 0.80 2.85
CA LEU A 30 -9.48 0.88 2.00
C LEU A 30 -9.70 0.19 0.66
N ILE A 31 -10.42 -0.93 0.70
CA ILE A 31 -10.76 -1.77 -0.44
C ILE A 31 -12.20 -1.42 -0.83
N ASP A 32 -12.46 -0.93 -2.04
CA ASP A 32 -13.84 -0.64 -2.49
C ASP A 32 -14.69 -1.93 -2.42
N VAL A 33 -15.46 -2.09 -1.34
CA VAL A 33 -16.13 -3.35 -0.93
C VAL A 33 -17.16 -3.82 -1.96
N GLU A 34 -17.71 -2.88 -2.71
CA GLU A 34 -18.70 -3.12 -3.76
C GLU A 34 -18.10 -3.82 -4.99
N ASP A 35 -16.76 -3.92 -5.10
CA ASP A 35 -16.12 -4.61 -6.21
C ASP A 35 -16.23 -6.14 -6.02
N PRO A 36 -16.99 -6.86 -6.89
CA PRO A 36 -17.10 -8.31 -6.82
C PRO A 36 -15.78 -9.02 -7.18
N LEU A 37 -14.80 -8.30 -7.76
CA LEU A 37 -13.49 -8.82 -8.14
C LEU A 37 -12.51 -8.89 -6.96
N VAL A 38 -12.90 -8.41 -5.78
CA VAL A 38 -12.08 -8.50 -4.57
C VAL A 38 -12.22 -9.90 -3.96
N LEU A 39 -11.11 -10.64 -4.01
CA LEU A 39 -10.93 -11.93 -3.34
C LEU A 39 -9.98 -11.75 -2.16
N ILE A 40 -10.38 -12.25 -0.99
CA ILE A 40 -9.58 -12.24 0.23
C ILE A 40 -9.42 -13.69 0.68
N ASP A 41 -8.18 -14.16 0.67
CA ASP A 41 -7.81 -15.47 1.20
C ASP A 41 -7.04 -15.27 2.50
N VAL A 42 -7.58 -15.78 3.61
CA VAL A 42 -6.94 -15.76 4.92
C VAL A 42 -6.58 -17.17 5.33
N GLU A 43 -5.34 -17.37 5.76
CA GLU A 43 -4.87 -18.61 6.36
C GLU A 43 -4.38 -18.34 7.77
N LEU A 44 -4.93 -19.07 8.74
CA LEU A 44 -4.53 -19.05 10.14
C LEU A 44 -3.96 -20.42 10.49
N GLY A 45 -2.83 -20.46 11.18
CA GLY A 45 -2.28 -21.75 11.54
C GLY A 45 -1.19 -21.73 12.60
N ARG A 46 -0.68 -22.91 12.90
CA ARG A 46 0.43 -23.12 13.83
C ARG A 46 1.57 -23.84 13.12
N THR A 47 2.76 -23.25 13.18
CA THR A 47 4.00 -23.85 12.70
C THR A 47 4.62 -24.72 13.79
N THR A 48 4.98 -25.95 13.44
CA THR A 48 5.56 -26.95 14.36
C THR A 48 7.04 -27.26 14.08
N LYS A 49 7.66 -26.63 13.07
CA LYS A 49 9.04 -26.94 12.65
C LYS A 49 10.08 -26.29 13.59
N HIS A 50 10.58 -27.07 14.53
CA HIS A 50 11.91 -26.97 15.16
C HIS A 50 12.34 -25.60 15.74
N HIS A 51 11.40 -24.78 16.20
CA HIS A 51 11.77 -23.66 17.06
C HIS A 51 12.03 -24.17 18.47
N GLN A 52 13.26 -24.00 18.97
CA GLN A 52 13.69 -24.42 20.31
C GLN A 52 13.00 -23.63 21.46
N SER A 53 11.96 -22.85 21.16
CA SER A 53 11.42 -21.81 22.07
C SER A 53 9.90 -21.66 22.05
N GLY A 54 9.16 -22.69 21.62
CA GLY A 54 7.70 -22.77 21.78
C GLY A 54 6.89 -22.66 20.48
N ASP A 55 5.58 -22.64 20.65
CA ASP A 55 4.61 -22.64 19.56
C ASP A 55 4.54 -21.27 18.87
N ILE A 56 4.61 -21.28 17.54
CA ILE A 56 4.46 -20.08 16.72
C ILE A 56 3.19 -20.22 15.89
N PHE A 57 2.26 -19.30 16.12
CA PHE A 57 1.09 -19.10 15.29
C PHE A 57 1.45 -18.18 14.13
N PHE A 58 0.84 -18.44 12.98
CA PHE A 58 0.97 -17.60 11.80
C PHE A 58 -0.40 -17.18 11.29
N ALA A 59 -0.45 -15.97 10.75
CA ALA A 59 -1.59 -15.43 10.05
C ALA A 59 -1.12 -14.87 8.71
N GLU A 60 -1.73 -15.33 7.63
CA GLU A 60 -1.45 -14.91 6.27
C GLU A 60 -2.72 -14.40 5.62
N ILE A 61 -2.61 -13.28 4.92
CA ILE A 61 -3.69 -12.72 4.10
C ILE A 61 -3.18 -12.44 2.70
N ASN A 62 -3.96 -12.85 1.70
CA ASN A 62 -3.78 -12.51 0.30
C ASN A 62 -5.04 -11.79 -0.20
N ILE A 63 -4.87 -10.59 -0.74
CA ILE A 63 -5.97 -9.79 -1.29
C ILE A 63 -5.71 -9.61 -2.78
N HIS A 64 -6.62 -10.11 -3.60
CA HIS A 64 -6.58 -9.94 -5.05
C HIS A 64 -7.68 -8.99 -5.50
N ARG A 65 -7.30 -7.99 -6.31
CA ARG A 65 -8.22 -7.03 -6.91
C ARG A 65 -7.81 -6.73 -8.35
N GLY A 66 -8.48 -7.38 -9.31
CA GLY A 66 -8.18 -7.20 -10.73
C GLY A 66 -6.71 -7.49 -11.05
N LYS A 67 -5.91 -6.45 -11.33
CA LYS A 67 -4.47 -6.55 -11.64
C LYS A 67 -3.55 -6.37 -10.42
N GLU A 68 -4.11 -6.08 -9.26
CA GLU A 68 -3.38 -5.75 -8.04
C GLU A 68 -3.51 -6.89 -7.05
N ALA A 69 -2.42 -7.22 -6.37
CA ALA A 69 -2.38 -8.23 -5.33
C ALA A 69 -1.57 -7.70 -4.14
N PHE A 70 -2.04 -7.99 -2.93
CA PHE A 70 -1.41 -7.61 -1.68
C PHE A 70 -1.29 -8.84 -0.80
N ARG A 71 -0.19 -8.93 -0.04
CA ARG A 71 0.11 -10.10 0.79
C ARG A 71 0.80 -9.65 2.07
N ALA A 72 0.31 -10.13 3.20
CA ALA A 72 0.94 -9.95 4.49
C ALA A 72 1.02 -11.28 5.23
N VAL A 73 2.12 -11.48 5.98
CA VAL A 73 2.38 -12.72 6.71
C VAL A 73 3.01 -12.36 8.05
N SER A 74 2.33 -12.73 9.13
CA SER A 74 2.81 -12.50 10.50
C SER A 74 2.99 -13.81 11.26
N ASN A 75 4.05 -13.87 12.05
CA ASN A 75 4.37 -14.97 12.95
C ASN A 75 4.48 -14.44 14.39
N ARG A 76 3.68 -14.98 15.32
CA ARG A 76 3.65 -14.59 16.73
C ARG A 76 3.43 -15.78 17.66
N SER A 77 3.70 -15.58 18.94
CA SER A 77 3.46 -16.59 19.99
C SER A 77 1.98 -16.79 20.31
N ASP A 78 1.11 -15.86 19.88
CA ASP A 78 -0.33 -15.90 20.07
C ASP A 78 -1.07 -15.63 18.76
N LEU A 79 -2.20 -16.30 18.54
CA LEU A 79 -2.97 -16.21 17.30
C LEU A 79 -3.60 -14.82 17.11
N ASN A 80 -4.11 -14.19 18.18
CA ASN A 80 -4.71 -12.86 18.06
C ASN A 80 -3.64 -11.82 17.71
N SER A 81 -2.46 -11.94 18.33
CA SER A 81 -1.32 -11.09 18.00
C SER A 81 -0.86 -11.26 16.55
N ALA A 82 -0.88 -12.49 16.03
CA ALA A 82 -0.58 -12.75 14.62
C ALA A 82 -1.61 -12.08 13.69
N ILE A 83 -2.90 -12.17 14.02
CA ILE A 83 -4.00 -11.53 13.28
C ILE A 83 -3.85 -10.00 13.28
N ASP A 84 -3.55 -9.41 14.43
CA ASP A 84 -3.39 -7.95 14.58
C ASP A 84 -2.22 -7.42 13.75
N ASP A 85 -1.06 -8.06 13.83
CA ASP A 85 0.09 -7.64 13.04
C ASP A 85 -0.10 -7.86 11.53
N MET A 86 -0.73 -8.96 11.14
CA MET A 86 -1.11 -9.22 9.75
C MET A 86 -2.06 -8.12 9.24
N HIS A 87 -3.04 -7.73 10.05
CA HIS A 87 -3.97 -6.64 9.75
C HIS A 87 -3.25 -5.30 9.57
N ASP A 88 -2.33 -4.95 10.47
CA ASP A 88 -1.64 -3.67 10.42
C ASP A 88 -0.69 -3.58 9.22
N GLU A 89 -0.01 -4.68 8.89
CA GLU A 89 0.84 -4.79 7.71
C GLU A 89 0.03 -4.59 6.41
N ILE A 90 -1.08 -5.34 6.24
CA ILE A 90 -1.91 -5.24 5.03
C ILE A 90 -2.60 -3.87 4.92
N ALA A 91 -3.04 -3.30 6.04
CA ALA A 91 -3.63 -1.95 6.07
C ALA A 91 -2.61 -0.90 5.63
N GLY A 92 -1.36 -1.02 6.07
CA GLY A 92 -0.25 -0.15 5.66
C GLY A 92 0.04 -0.24 4.15
N GLU A 93 0.05 -1.45 3.59
CA GLU A 93 0.23 -1.65 2.15
C GLU A 93 -0.90 -1.01 1.33
N LEU A 94 -2.15 -1.27 1.71
CA LEU A 94 -3.34 -0.72 1.06
C LEU A 94 -3.37 0.81 1.14
N PHE A 95 -3.05 1.38 2.29
CA PHE A 95 -2.99 2.84 2.47
C PHE A 95 -1.91 3.47 1.58
N SER A 96 -0.71 2.88 1.58
CA SER A 96 0.40 3.33 0.74
C SER A 96 0.06 3.28 -0.75
N TRP A 97 -0.61 2.21 -1.18
CA TRP A 97 -1.10 2.07 -2.54
C TRP A 97 -2.15 3.14 -2.91
N LYS A 98 -3.15 3.38 -2.06
CA LYS A 98 -4.19 4.39 -2.28
C LYS A 98 -3.59 5.80 -2.36
N GLY A 99 -2.60 6.08 -1.50
CA GLY A 99 -1.83 7.32 -1.50
C GLY A 99 -1.05 7.53 -2.81
N ARG A 100 -0.37 6.50 -3.31
CA ARG A 100 0.35 6.54 -4.60
C ARG A 100 -0.59 6.83 -5.78
N LYS A 101 -1.74 6.15 -5.86
CA LYS A 101 -2.74 6.41 -6.92
C LYS A 101 -3.27 7.85 -6.89
N LYS A 102 -3.64 8.35 -5.72
CA LYS A 102 -4.12 9.73 -5.55
C LYS A 102 -3.06 10.75 -5.96
N SER A 103 -1.80 10.53 -5.57
CA SER A 103 -0.68 11.40 -5.94
C SER A 103 -0.44 11.42 -7.46
N PHE A 104 -0.46 10.25 -8.10
CA PHE A 104 -0.29 10.13 -9.55
C PHE A 104 -1.39 10.86 -10.32
N SER A 105 -2.66 10.65 -9.94
CA SER A 105 -3.81 11.35 -10.54
C SER A 105 -3.69 12.87 -10.40
N ARG A 106 -3.32 13.37 -9.22
CA ARG A 106 -3.12 14.80 -8.99
C ARG A 106 -2.00 15.37 -9.87
N ARG A 107 -0.89 14.65 -10.03
CA ARG A 107 0.22 15.05 -10.92
C ARG A 107 -0.24 15.11 -12.38
N GLY A 108 -0.98 14.09 -12.85
CA GLY A 108 -1.54 14.07 -14.20
C GLY A 108 -2.49 15.25 -14.46
N ALA A 109 -3.40 15.53 -13.52
CA ALA A 109 -4.32 16.68 -13.61
C ALA A 109 -3.57 18.03 -13.64
N GLN A 110 -2.48 18.17 -12.88
CA GLN A 110 -1.64 19.37 -12.90
C GLN A 110 -0.97 19.57 -14.26
N ILE A 111 -0.45 18.50 -14.87
CA ILE A 111 0.14 18.53 -16.21
C ILE A 111 -0.91 18.93 -17.25
N ALA A 112 -2.07 18.26 -17.25
CA ALA A 112 -3.16 18.57 -18.18
C ALA A 112 -3.64 20.02 -18.05
N LYS A 113 -3.77 20.52 -16.80
CA LYS A 113 -4.13 21.92 -16.52
C LYS A 113 -3.09 22.91 -17.05
N ALA A 114 -1.79 22.58 -16.95
CA ALA A 114 -0.73 23.43 -17.48
C ALA A 114 -0.78 23.52 -19.01
N ILE A 115 -1.02 22.39 -19.69
CA ILE A 115 -1.19 22.31 -21.14
C ILE A 115 -2.40 23.14 -21.59
N LEU A 116 -3.57 22.95 -20.97
CA LEU A 116 -4.81 23.67 -21.32
C LEU A 116 -4.70 25.18 -21.14
N LYS A 117 -3.94 25.64 -20.15
CA LYS A 117 -3.71 27.08 -19.93
C LYS A 117 -2.69 27.70 -20.90
N GLY A 118 -2.23 26.97 -21.92
CA GLY A 118 -1.21 27.43 -22.87
C GLY A 118 0.13 27.76 -22.22
N SER A 119 0.33 27.31 -20.97
CA SER A 119 1.48 27.66 -20.16
C SER A 119 2.58 26.63 -20.39
N PHE A 120 3.32 26.77 -21.51
CA PHE A 120 4.52 25.95 -21.79
C PHE A 120 5.60 26.08 -20.69
N ASP A 121 5.55 27.11 -19.84
CA ASP A 121 6.40 27.26 -18.64
C ASP A 121 6.20 26.15 -17.60
N GLY A 122 5.08 25.42 -17.63
CA GLY A 122 4.80 24.29 -16.73
C GLY A 122 5.58 23.01 -17.06
N LEU A 123 6.04 22.84 -18.31
CA LEU A 123 6.87 21.71 -18.73
C LEU A 123 8.30 21.79 -18.15
N ALA A 124 8.75 22.99 -17.77
CA ALA A 124 10.02 23.17 -17.06
C ALA A 124 9.98 22.62 -15.62
N TYR A 125 8.80 22.32 -15.06
CA TYR A 125 8.68 21.72 -13.73
C TYR A 125 8.93 20.20 -13.73
N VAL A 126 8.63 19.53 -14.85
CA VAL A 126 8.83 18.07 -15.00
C VAL A 126 10.31 17.73 -15.26
N SER A 127 11.14 18.71 -15.61
CA SER A 127 12.52 18.54 -16.09
C SER A 127 13.59 19.33 -15.33
N ARG A 128 13.27 20.06 -14.26
CA ARG A 128 14.27 20.84 -13.51
C ARG A 128 14.87 20.08 -12.32
N PRO A 129 16.19 19.86 -12.27
CA PRO A 129 16.88 19.45 -11.05
C PRO A 129 16.74 20.56 -9.99
N ALA A 130 16.87 20.18 -8.72
CA ALA A 130 16.69 21.04 -7.56
C ALA A 130 17.26 22.45 -7.75
N ARG A 131 16.50 23.47 -7.31
CA ARG A 131 16.69 24.92 -7.51
C ARG A 131 18.02 25.52 -6.99
N ALA A 132 19.05 24.73 -6.71
CA ALA A 132 20.36 25.21 -6.29
C ALA A 132 21.25 25.70 -7.46
N GLY A 133 21.00 25.28 -8.71
CA GLY A 133 21.90 25.57 -9.84
C GLY A 133 21.68 26.90 -10.60
N TRP A 134 20.55 27.58 -10.42
CA TRP A 134 20.18 28.74 -11.26
C TRP A 134 20.88 30.07 -10.88
N ARG A 135 21.63 30.11 -9.78
CA ARG A 135 22.45 31.29 -9.41
C ARG A 135 23.70 31.45 -10.30
N TYR A 136 24.16 30.41 -10.99
CA TYR A 136 25.35 30.48 -11.87
C TYR A 136 25.02 30.91 -13.31
N VAL A 137 23.82 30.61 -13.81
CA VAL A 137 23.48 30.85 -15.22
C VAL A 137 23.21 32.34 -15.52
N LYS A 138 22.78 33.13 -14.53
CA LYS A 138 22.62 34.59 -14.70
C LYS A 138 23.96 35.34 -14.81
N LYS A 139 25.10 34.73 -14.44
CA LYS A 139 26.42 35.37 -14.55
C LYS A 139 27.04 35.26 -15.95
N LEU A 140 26.61 34.30 -16.77
CA LEU A 140 27.12 34.10 -18.14
C LEU A 140 26.49 35.02 -19.20
N ARG A 141 25.39 35.70 -18.88
CA ARG A 141 24.70 36.57 -19.84
C ARG A 141 25.14 38.05 -19.79
N PHE A 142 26.03 38.40 -18.85
CA PHE A 142 26.57 39.75 -18.68
C PHE A 142 27.97 39.96 -19.31
N TRP A 143 28.48 38.96 -20.04
CA TRP A 143 29.83 39.01 -20.63
C TRP A 143 29.80 38.83 -22.15
N ARG A 144 28.88 39.51 -22.83
CA ARG A 144 28.96 39.69 -24.28
C ARG A 144 28.51 41.09 -24.68
N LYS A 145 29.54 41.92 -24.92
CA LYS A 145 29.64 43.04 -25.86
C LYS A 145 29.04 44.39 -25.43
N GLN A 146 29.91 45.22 -24.84
CA GLN A 146 30.12 46.62 -25.26
C GLN A 146 30.90 46.59 -26.59
N PRO A 147 30.58 47.47 -27.55
CA PRO A 147 31.55 48.49 -27.95
C PRO A 147 31.06 49.91 -27.67
#